data_AF-A0A968U059-F1
#
_entry.id   AF-A0A968U059-F1
#
_cell.length_a   1.000
_cell.length_b   1.000
_cell.length_c   1.000
_cell.angle_alpha   90.00
_cell.angle_beta   90.00
_cell.angle_gamma   90.00
#
_symmetry.space_group_name_H-M   'P 1'
#
loop_
_entity.id
_entity.type
_entity.pdbx_description
1 polymer ?
#
loop_
_entity_poly.entity_id
_entity_poly.type
_entity_poly.pdbx_seq_one_letter_code
_entity_poly.pdbx_strand_id
1 'polypeptide(L)'
;MFNSKHILVEDEATANEVLERLEDGDDFAELAAEYSQDPGSAETGGSYGWVTRGSFVPEYEEAAFTTELNEPVIVQSQFGYHVIVVEDREEGRPYEDIEQLRNSSTSQQDFETSFLPWYEELRAQAEEEGLLEIDEEFDPASVPLPFPEGTELAPASDDATDGDAVPAEPEPESTPEE
;
A
#
# COMPACT_ATOMS: atom_id res chain seq x y z
N MET A 1 -0.19 4.12 6.67
CA MET A 1 0.94 3.21 6.51
C MET A 1 1.24 2.56 7.85
N PHE A 2 1.91 1.41 7.84
CA PHE A 2 2.41 0.78 9.06
C PHE A 2 3.82 0.24 8.82
N ASN A 3 4.59 0.07 9.89
CA ASN A 3 5.87 -0.62 9.86
C ASN A 3 5.71 -1.95 10.58
N SER A 4 6.06 -3.05 9.91
CA SER A 4 5.95 -4.38 10.48
C SER A 4 7.13 -5.27 10.11
N LYS A 5 7.28 -6.29 10.95
CA LYS A 5 8.12 -7.45 10.70
C LYS A 5 7.25 -8.69 10.74
N HIS A 6 7.60 -9.70 9.95
CA HIS A 6 6.89 -10.97 9.98
C HIS A 6 7.80 -12.18 9.78
N ILE A 7 7.30 -13.34 10.18
CA ILE A 7 7.90 -14.65 9.94
C ILE A 7 6.80 -15.53 9.35
N LEU A 8 7.03 -16.05 8.14
CA LEU A 8 6.09 -16.95 7.47
C LEU A 8 6.51 -18.39 7.72
N VAL A 9 5.62 -19.21 8.26
CA VAL A 9 5.84 -20.65 8.49
C VAL A 9 4.70 -21.48 7.91
N GLU A 10 4.97 -22.75 7.62
CA GLU A 10 4.01 -23.67 6.99
C GLU A 10 2.91 -24.10 7.98
N ASP A 11 3.30 -24.37 9.23
CA ASP A 11 2.44 -25.00 10.23
C ASP A 11 2.23 -24.13 11.48
N GLU A 12 1.04 -24.23 12.07
CA GLU A 12 0.66 -23.53 13.30
C GLU A 12 1.58 -23.88 14.48
N ALA A 13 2.05 -25.12 14.55
CA ALA A 13 2.94 -25.57 15.61
C ALA A 13 4.27 -24.79 15.60
N THR A 14 4.83 -24.56 14.41
CA THR A 14 6.05 -23.76 14.25
C THR A 14 5.79 -22.30 14.57
N ALA A 15 4.61 -21.76 14.22
CA ALA A 15 4.24 -20.39 14.55
C ALA A 15 4.17 -20.17 16.06
N ASN A 16 3.59 -21.13 16.79
CA ASN A 16 3.57 -21.11 18.26
C ASN A 16 4.98 -21.25 18.86
N GLU A 17 5.84 -22.12 18.31
CA GLU A 17 7.23 -22.23 18.77
C GLU A 17 7.99 -20.90 18.61
N VAL A 18 7.81 -20.22 17.48
CA VAL A 18 8.41 -18.89 17.23
C VAL A 18 7.86 -17.87 18.22
N LEU A 19 6.55 -17.89 18.50
CA LEU A 19 5.93 -16.99 19.48
C LEU A 19 6.52 -17.21 20.89
N GLU A 20 6.64 -18.45 21.35
CA GLU A 20 7.23 -18.80 22.64
C GLU A 20 8.69 -18.31 22.74
N ARG A 21 9.48 -18.47 21.68
CA ARG A 21 10.86 -17.96 21.63
C ARG A 21 10.95 -16.44 21.68
N LEU A 22 10.03 -15.74 21.01
CA LEU A 22 9.95 -14.29 21.06
C LEU A 22 9.58 -13.80 22.48
N GLU A 23 8.71 -14.52 23.19
CA GLU A 23 8.37 -14.24 24.59
C GLU A 23 9.57 -14.49 25.55
N ASP A 24 10.39 -15.49 25.24
CA ASP A 24 11.63 -15.79 25.97
C ASP A 24 12.75 -14.76 25.71
N GLY A 25 12.58 -13.89 24.72
CA GLY A 25 13.47 -12.77 24.41
C GLY A 25 14.51 -13.04 23.32
N ASP A 26 14.29 -14.08 22.50
CA ASP A 26 15.10 -14.32 21.31
C ASP A 26 14.95 -13.19 20.27
N ASP A 27 15.98 -12.99 19.45
CA ASP A 27 15.99 -11.94 18.43
C ASP A 27 15.09 -12.32 17.24
N PHE A 28 14.21 -11.40 16.86
CA PHE A 28 13.27 -11.60 15.76
C PHE A 28 13.98 -11.85 14.43
N ALA A 29 15.11 -11.18 14.16
CA ALA A 29 15.82 -11.34 12.90
C ALA A 29 16.52 -12.70 12.82
N GLU A 30 17.01 -13.23 13.94
CA GLU A 30 17.54 -14.60 14.00
C GLU A 30 16.45 -15.64 13.74
N LEU A 31 15.28 -15.50 14.37
CA LEU A 31 14.14 -16.39 14.15
C LEU A 31 13.60 -16.28 12.72
N ALA A 32 13.57 -15.08 12.14
CA ALA A 32 13.17 -14.88 10.75
C ALA A 32 14.14 -15.57 9.79
N ALA A 33 15.45 -15.49 10.03
CA ALA A 33 16.45 -16.17 9.21
C ALA A 33 16.39 -17.72 9.34
N GLU A 34 15.98 -18.23 10.50
CA GLU A 34 15.88 -19.67 10.76
C GLU A 34 14.57 -20.29 10.26
N TYR A 35 13.44 -19.62 10.49
CA TYR A 35 12.09 -20.19 10.30
C TYR A 35 11.32 -19.58 9.14
N SER A 36 11.60 -18.34 8.72
CA SER A 36 10.79 -17.66 7.71
C SER A 36 10.97 -18.29 6.34
N GLN A 37 9.85 -18.67 5.73
CA GLN A 37 9.76 -19.13 4.34
C GLN A 37 9.51 -17.99 3.36
N ASP A 38 9.42 -16.75 3.85
CA ASP A 38 9.26 -15.59 2.99
C ASP A 38 10.62 -15.14 2.42
N PRO A 39 10.88 -15.36 1.12
CA PRO A 39 12.15 -14.95 0.52
C PRO A 39 12.30 -13.43 0.45
N GLY A 40 11.21 -12.67 0.56
CA GLY A 40 11.22 -11.21 0.47
C GLY A 40 11.76 -10.51 1.71
N SER A 41 11.67 -11.16 2.88
CA SER A 41 12.04 -10.54 4.16
C SER A 41 12.92 -11.41 5.06
N ALA A 42 13.06 -12.72 4.80
CA ALA A 42 13.88 -13.59 5.64
C ALA A 42 15.34 -13.10 5.76
N GLU A 43 15.93 -12.61 4.66
CA GLU A 43 17.31 -12.09 4.66
C GLU A 43 17.44 -10.71 5.35
N THR A 44 16.33 -9.98 5.52
CA THR A 44 16.28 -8.67 6.19
C THR A 44 15.70 -8.77 7.60
N GLY A 45 15.75 -9.95 8.22
CA GLY A 45 15.25 -10.17 9.58
C GLY A 45 13.72 -10.07 9.70
N GLY A 46 13.02 -10.44 8.64
CA GLY A 46 11.56 -10.40 8.55
C GLY A 46 10.96 -9.01 8.34
N SER A 47 11.78 -7.97 8.18
CA SER A 47 11.31 -6.58 8.09
C SER A 47 10.98 -6.15 6.67
N TYR A 48 9.81 -5.53 6.51
CA TYR A 48 9.38 -4.85 5.28
C TYR A 48 9.48 -3.33 5.35
N GLY A 49 9.83 -2.77 6.52
CA GLY A 49 9.82 -1.33 6.74
C GLY A 49 8.41 -0.74 6.61
N TRP A 50 8.33 0.50 6.11
CA TRP A 50 7.06 1.20 5.95
C TRP A 50 6.30 0.71 4.73
N VAL A 51 5.10 0.21 4.99
CA VAL A 51 4.23 -0.39 3.97
C VAL A 51 2.89 0.32 3.93
N THR A 52 2.36 0.39 2.71
CA THR A 52 1.07 0.99 2.40
C THR A 52 -0.05 -0.01 2.59
N ARG A 53 -1.27 0.49 2.77
CA ARG A 53 -2.45 -0.37 2.79
C ARG A 53 -2.69 -0.93 1.38
N GLY A 54 -3.22 -2.14 1.28
CA GLY A 54 -3.36 -2.93 0.06
C GLY A 54 -2.06 -3.56 -0.45
N SER A 55 -0.97 -3.53 0.34
CA SER A 55 0.30 -4.17 -0.03
C SER A 55 0.38 -5.64 0.40
N PHE A 56 -0.44 -6.06 1.37
CA PHE A 56 -0.48 -7.45 1.85
C PHE A 56 -1.87 -8.08 1.70
N VAL A 57 -1.95 -9.37 2.00
CA VAL A 57 -3.24 -10.09 2.04
C VAL A 57 -4.16 -9.50 3.12
N PRO A 58 -5.49 -9.52 2.91
CA PRO A 58 -6.44 -8.87 3.81
C PRO A 58 -6.31 -9.29 5.28
N GLU A 59 -6.03 -10.56 5.54
CA GLU A 59 -5.86 -11.12 6.89
C GLU A 59 -4.64 -10.53 7.60
N TYR A 60 -3.54 -10.35 6.87
CA TYR A 60 -2.33 -9.73 7.38
C TYR A 60 -2.58 -8.26 7.72
N GLU A 61 -3.25 -7.53 6.81
CA GLU A 61 -3.53 -6.11 7.04
C GLU A 61 -4.50 -5.89 8.18
N GLU A 62 -5.54 -6.71 8.30
CA GLU A 62 -6.47 -6.63 9.42
C GLU A 62 -5.73 -6.77 10.75
N ALA A 63 -4.87 -7.78 10.89
CA ALA A 63 -4.04 -7.93 12.09
C ALA A 63 -3.07 -6.76 12.27
N ALA A 64 -2.46 -6.29 11.18
CA ALA A 64 -1.52 -5.18 11.21
C ALA A 64 -2.16 -3.86 11.67
N PHE A 65 -3.46 -3.66 11.52
CA PHE A 65 -4.19 -2.48 12.00
C PHE A 65 -4.95 -2.69 13.33
N THR A 66 -5.25 -3.92 13.73
CA THR A 66 -6.04 -4.23 14.93
C THR A 66 -5.20 -4.58 16.16
N THR A 67 -4.03 -5.18 15.98
CA THR A 67 -3.14 -5.64 17.07
C THR A 67 -2.55 -4.48 17.85
N GLU A 68 -2.07 -4.67 19.07
CA GLU A 68 -1.29 -3.64 19.76
C GLU A 68 0.11 -3.48 19.15
N LEU A 69 0.72 -2.31 19.29
CA LEU A 69 2.06 -2.08 18.79
C LEU A 69 3.08 -2.89 19.60
N ASN A 70 4.06 -3.47 18.92
CA ASN A 70 5.12 -4.33 19.46
C ASN A 70 4.60 -5.61 20.13
N GLU A 71 3.38 -6.04 19.84
CA GLU A 71 2.84 -7.32 20.28
C GLU A 71 2.84 -8.32 19.12
N PRO A 72 3.44 -9.52 19.29
CA PRO A 72 3.43 -10.54 18.26
C PRO A 72 2.05 -11.21 18.16
N VAL A 73 1.53 -11.34 16.94
CA VAL A 73 0.25 -12.00 16.65
C VAL A 73 0.43 -13.06 15.56
N ILE A 74 -0.29 -14.17 15.69
CA ILE A 74 -0.32 -15.22 14.66
C ILE A 74 -1.54 -15.01 13.75
N VAL A 75 -1.31 -15.01 12.44
CA VAL A 75 -2.34 -14.84 11.43
C VAL A 75 -2.23 -15.95 10.39
N GLN A 76 -3.35 -16.59 10.09
CA GLN A 76 -3.42 -17.58 9.02
C GLN A 76 -3.75 -16.91 7.69
N SER A 77 -3.07 -17.32 6.62
CA SER A 77 -3.36 -16.92 5.25
C SER A 77 -3.27 -18.11 4.30
N GLN A 78 -3.52 -17.87 3.01
CA GLN A 78 -3.29 -18.85 1.94
C GLN A 78 -1.83 -19.33 1.81
N PHE A 79 -0.86 -18.58 2.34
CA PHE A 79 0.57 -18.92 2.27
C PHE A 79 1.06 -19.74 3.47
N GLY A 80 0.25 -19.88 4.52
CA GLY A 80 0.65 -20.47 5.79
C GLY A 80 0.32 -19.54 6.97
N TYR A 81 1.12 -19.62 8.03
CA TYR A 81 0.97 -18.86 9.26
C TYR A 81 2.02 -17.76 9.34
N HIS A 82 1.56 -16.53 9.61
CA HIS A 82 2.40 -15.35 9.78
C HIS A 82 2.48 -15.01 11.26
N VAL A 83 3.69 -14.91 11.80
CA VAL A 83 3.93 -14.26 13.08
C VAL A 83 4.27 -12.81 12.79
N ILE A 84 3.39 -11.87 13.14
CA ILE A 84 3.50 -10.45 12.77
C ILE A 84 3.77 -9.63 14.01
N VAL A 85 4.70 -8.69 13.91
CA VAL A 85 4.95 -7.64 14.91
C VAL A 85 4.83 -6.29 14.22
N VAL A 86 3.91 -5.44 14.69
CA VAL A 86 3.73 -4.09 14.18
C VAL A 86 4.52 -3.12 15.05
N GLU A 87 5.54 -2.51 14.49
CA GLU A 87 6.42 -1.58 15.23
C GLU A 87 5.78 -0.20 15.35
N ASP A 88 5.14 0.28 14.28
CA ASP A 88 4.58 1.64 14.21
C ASP A 88 3.44 1.76 13.19
N ARG A 89 2.58 2.78 13.36
CA ARG A 89 1.44 3.10 12.48
C ARG A 89 1.33 4.61 12.32
N GLU A 90 1.28 5.05 11.07
CA GLU A 90 1.19 6.49 10.76
C GLU A 90 0.26 6.73 9.57
N GLU A 91 -0.73 7.59 9.79
CA GLU A 91 -1.63 8.08 8.75
C GLU A 91 -0.99 9.27 8.01
N GLY A 92 -1.12 9.32 6.68
CA GLY A 92 -0.60 10.43 5.88
C GLY A 92 0.93 10.53 5.81
N ARG A 93 1.66 9.48 6.21
CA ARG A 93 3.12 9.41 6.04
C ARG A 93 3.48 9.63 4.56
N PRO A 94 4.45 10.51 4.25
CA PRO A 94 4.91 10.69 2.89
C PRO A 94 5.58 9.40 2.36
N TYR A 95 5.38 9.15 1.07
CA TYR A 95 6.04 8.06 0.37
C TYR A 95 7.55 8.30 0.31
N GLU A 96 8.33 7.24 0.55
CA GLU A 96 9.80 7.28 0.53
C GLU A 96 10.32 7.39 -0.92
N ASP A 97 9.70 6.67 -1.85
CA ASP A 97 10.11 6.61 -3.25
C ASP A 97 8.91 6.40 -4.20
N ILE A 98 9.15 6.62 -5.50
CA ILE A 98 8.14 6.48 -6.57
C ILE A 98 7.58 5.05 -6.63
N GLU A 99 8.38 4.03 -6.29
CA GLU A 99 7.89 2.65 -6.30
C GLU A 99 6.88 2.39 -5.19
N GLN A 100 7.09 2.94 -3.99
CA GLN A 100 6.13 2.85 -2.89
C GLN A 100 4.84 3.58 -3.23
N LEU A 101 4.94 4.75 -3.87
CA LEU A 101 3.77 5.47 -4.38
C LEU A 101 3.01 4.64 -5.43
N ARG A 102 3.71 4.03 -6.39
CA ARG A 102 3.11 3.22 -7.46
C ARG A 102 2.39 1.98 -6.92
N ASN A 103 2.96 1.36 -5.90
CA ASN A 103 2.42 0.14 -5.30
C ASN A 103 1.34 0.42 -4.23
N SER A 104 1.12 1.69 -3.90
CA SER A 104 0.10 2.08 -2.93
C SER A 104 -1.30 2.02 -3.54
N SER A 105 -2.14 1.16 -2.97
CA SER A 105 -3.56 1.08 -3.33
C SER A 105 -4.34 2.35 -2.96
N THR A 106 -3.80 3.16 -2.04
CA THR A 106 -4.43 4.40 -1.57
C THR A 106 -3.91 5.65 -2.28
N SER A 107 -2.93 5.54 -3.17
CA SER A 107 -2.28 6.70 -3.82
C SER A 107 -3.27 7.65 -4.51
N GLN A 108 -4.28 7.13 -5.22
CA GLN A 108 -5.33 7.94 -5.83
C GLN A 108 -6.19 8.65 -4.78
N GLN A 109 -6.65 7.93 -3.74
CA GLN A 109 -7.44 8.51 -2.67
C GLN A 109 -6.63 9.57 -1.89
N ASP A 110 -5.35 9.32 -1.63
CA ASP A 110 -4.46 10.27 -0.95
C ASP A 110 -4.27 11.54 -1.80
N PHE A 111 -4.17 11.38 -3.13
CA PHE A 111 -4.13 12.51 -4.05
C PHE A 111 -5.41 13.35 -3.97
N GLU A 112 -6.58 12.72 -4.01
CA GLU A 112 -7.86 13.42 -3.99
C GLU A 112 -8.18 14.07 -2.64
N THR A 113 -7.86 13.39 -1.54
CA THR A 113 -8.27 13.81 -0.19
C THR A 113 -7.25 14.70 0.51
N SER A 114 -5.97 14.60 0.13
CA SER A 114 -4.89 15.36 0.78
C SER A 114 -4.23 16.32 -0.18
N PHE A 115 -3.81 15.87 -1.36
CA PHE A 115 -3.05 16.72 -2.29
C PHE A 115 -3.93 17.79 -2.97
N LEU A 116 -5.06 17.41 -3.57
CA LEU A 116 -5.92 18.36 -4.29
C LEU A 116 -6.41 19.53 -3.39
N PRO A 117 -6.93 19.29 -2.18
CA PRO A 117 -7.38 20.39 -1.32
C PRO A 117 -6.25 21.32 -0.91
N TRP A 118 -5.08 20.75 -0.56
CA TRP A 118 -3.88 21.53 -0.25
C TRP A 118 -3.41 22.36 -1.46
N TYR A 119 -3.44 21.78 -2.66
CA TYR A 119 -3.05 22.45 -3.89
C TYR A 119 -4.01 23.59 -4.24
N GLU A 120 -5.31 23.38 -4.10
CA GLU A 120 -6.33 24.41 -4.32
C GLU A 120 -6.18 25.58 -3.33
N GLU A 121 -5.92 25.28 -2.05
CA GLU A 121 -5.64 26.30 -1.04
C GLU A 121 -4.37 27.09 -1.37
N LEU A 122 -3.27 26.39 -1.67
CA LEU A 122 -2.00 27.00 -2.05
C LEU A 122 -2.16 27.89 -3.29
N ARG A 123 -2.90 27.41 -4.28
CA ARG A 123 -3.20 28.16 -5.51
C ARG A 123 -4.00 29.42 -5.21
N ALA A 124 -5.09 29.30 -4.45
CA ALA A 124 -5.92 30.45 -4.08
C ALA A 124 -5.12 31.51 -3.32
N GLN A 125 -4.23 31.09 -2.41
CA GLN A 125 -3.32 31.98 -1.72
C GLN A 125 -2.36 32.69 -2.68
N ALA A 126 -1.76 31.96 -3.62
CA ALA A 126 -0.84 32.53 -4.59
C ALA A 126 -1.53 33.52 -5.55
N GLU A 127 -2.80 33.29 -5.90
CA GLU A 127 -3.62 34.22 -6.69
C GLU A 127 -3.99 35.48 -5.87
N GLU A 128 -4.38 35.35 -4.60
CA GLU A 128 -4.66 36.50 -3.71
C GLU A 128 -3.43 37.38 -3.49
N GLU A 129 -2.27 36.76 -3.28
CA GLU A 129 -0.99 37.45 -3.07
C GLU A 129 -0.40 38.01 -4.38
N GLY A 130 -1.04 37.76 -5.53
CA GLY A 130 -0.56 38.19 -6.85
C GLY A 130 0.76 37.54 -7.26
N LEU A 131 1.10 36.39 -6.68
CA LEU A 131 2.29 35.59 -7.00
C LEU A 131 2.05 34.66 -8.19
N LEU A 132 0.79 34.48 -8.58
CA LEU A 132 0.38 33.56 -9.63
C LEU A 132 -0.61 34.28 -10.57
N GLU A 133 -0.11 34.67 -11.74
CA GLU A 133 -0.92 35.16 -12.88
C GLU A 133 -0.86 34.07 -13.96
N ILE A 134 -1.96 33.31 -14.12
CA ILE A 134 -2.11 32.42 -15.28
C ILE A 134 -2.61 33.29 -16.43
N ASP A 135 -1.82 33.36 -17.50
CA ASP A 135 -2.22 34.02 -18.73
C ASP A 135 -3.52 33.41 -19.27
N GLU A 136 -4.51 34.22 -19.63
CA GLU A 136 -5.81 33.73 -20.14
C GLU A 136 -5.67 32.92 -21.43
N GLU A 137 -4.57 33.08 -22.18
CA GLU A 137 -4.23 32.30 -23.38
C GLU A 137 -3.48 31.00 -23.05
N PHE A 138 -3.09 30.78 -21.79
CA PHE A 138 -2.41 29.56 -21.36
C PHE A 138 -3.39 28.38 -21.30
N ASP A 139 -3.31 27.52 -22.30
CA ASP A 139 -3.97 26.21 -22.30
C ASP A 139 -3.08 25.17 -21.58
N PRO A 140 -3.45 24.70 -20.37
CA PRO A 140 -2.67 23.70 -19.66
C PRO A 140 -2.60 22.36 -20.40
N ALA A 141 -3.56 22.06 -21.29
CA ALA A 141 -3.55 20.85 -22.12
C ALA A 141 -2.56 20.94 -23.29
N SER A 142 -2.04 22.14 -23.59
CA SER A 142 -1.01 22.35 -24.62
C SER A 142 0.41 22.05 -24.12
N VAL A 143 0.60 21.87 -22.80
CA VAL A 143 1.89 21.54 -22.21
C VAL A 143 2.21 20.07 -22.51
N PRO A 144 3.30 19.77 -23.25
CA PRO A 144 3.70 18.40 -23.47
C PRO A 144 4.14 17.79 -22.13
N LEU A 145 3.35 16.85 -21.62
CA LEU A 145 3.73 16.10 -20.42
C LEU A 145 4.95 15.22 -20.76
N PRO A 146 5.97 15.15 -19.89
CA PRO A 146 7.21 14.42 -20.15
C PRO A 146 7.05 12.89 -20.02
N PHE A 147 5.89 12.34 -20.39
CA PHE A 147 5.70 10.90 -20.41
C PHE A 147 6.32 10.34 -21.69
N PRO A 148 7.12 9.25 -21.60
CA PRO A 148 7.63 8.60 -22.80
C PRO A 148 6.47 8.17 -23.69
N GLU A 149 6.59 8.46 -24.99
CA GLU A 149 5.62 8.03 -26.00
C GLU A 149 5.34 6.53 -25.86
N GLY A 150 4.09 6.16 -25.64
CA GLY A 150 3.66 4.76 -25.42
C GLY A 150 3.22 4.42 -24.00
N THR A 151 3.24 5.37 -23.06
CA THR A 151 2.46 5.23 -21.82
C THR A 151 1.01 5.48 -22.18
N GLU A 152 0.22 4.41 -22.31
CA GLU A 152 -1.24 4.51 -22.32
C GLU A 152 -1.63 5.15 -20.99
N LEU A 153 -1.97 6.44 -21.01
CA LEU A 153 -2.65 7.05 -19.87
C LEU A 153 -3.89 6.20 -19.65
N ALA A 154 -3.98 5.53 -18.49
CA ALA A 154 -5.25 4.97 -18.05
C ALA A 154 -6.28 6.07 -18.27
N PRO A 155 -7.44 5.76 -18.88
CA PRO A 155 -8.41 6.78 -19.21
C PRO A 155 -8.66 7.59 -17.95
N ALA A 156 -8.44 8.91 -18.03
CA ALA A 156 -8.82 9.80 -16.95
C ALA A 156 -10.26 9.42 -16.61
N SER A 157 -10.50 8.95 -15.39
CA SER A 157 -11.86 8.65 -14.97
C SER A 157 -12.65 9.95 -15.10
N ASP A 158 -13.54 9.96 -16.08
CA ASP A 158 -14.53 11.01 -16.38
C ASP A 158 -15.56 11.12 -15.24
N ASP A 159 -15.15 11.15 -13.97
CA ASP A 159 -16.04 11.39 -12.84
C ASP A 159 -16.03 12.88 -12.44
N ALA A 160 -16.53 13.68 -13.38
CA ALA A 160 -17.17 14.95 -13.08
C ALA A 160 -18.65 14.81 -13.49
N THR A 161 -19.42 14.08 -12.68
CA THR A 161 -20.89 14.15 -12.50
C THR A 161 -21.79 14.07 -13.75
N ASP A 162 -22.52 12.96 -13.93
CA ASP A 162 -24.00 12.93 -14.03
C ASP A 162 -24.53 11.49 -14.24
N GLY A 163 -25.45 11.05 -13.38
CA GLY A 163 -26.64 10.27 -13.78
C GLY A 163 -26.54 8.78 -14.19
N ASP A 164 -27.10 7.93 -13.33
CA ASP A 164 -27.86 6.70 -13.67
C ASP A 164 -27.11 5.39 -14.00
N ALA A 165 -26.97 4.60 -12.93
CA ALA A 165 -27.39 3.20 -12.79
C ALA A 165 -26.87 2.08 -13.73
N VAL A 166 -26.05 1.18 -13.12
CA VAL A 166 -26.21 -0.30 -12.95
C VAL A 166 -26.50 -1.20 -14.20
N PRO A 167 -26.07 -2.50 -14.29
CA PRO A 167 -25.06 -3.29 -13.57
C PRO A 167 -24.00 -3.94 -14.48
N ALA A 168 -22.93 -4.44 -13.85
CA ALA A 168 -22.16 -5.56 -14.36
C ALA A 168 -22.93 -6.87 -14.17
N GLU A 169 -23.04 -7.70 -15.20
CA GLU A 169 -23.12 -9.16 -15.06
C GLU A 169 -22.42 -9.86 -16.24
N PRO A 170 -21.96 -11.11 -16.04
CA PRO A 170 -20.71 -11.64 -16.59
C PRO A 170 -20.94 -12.66 -17.72
N GLU A 171 -19.97 -12.83 -18.61
CA GLU A 171 -19.94 -13.97 -19.53
C GLU A 171 -18.60 -14.73 -19.34
N PRO A 172 -18.65 -15.98 -18.85
CA PRO A 172 -17.51 -16.87 -18.76
C PRO A 172 -17.51 -17.85 -19.95
N GLU A 173 -16.42 -17.97 -20.71
CA GLU A 173 -16.22 -19.20 -21.50
C GLU A 173 -14.74 -19.61 -21.56
N SER A 174 -14.45 -20.60 -20.71
CA SER A 174 -13.46 -21.63 -20.96
C SER A 174 -13.94 -22.52 -22.12
N THR A 175 -13.08 -22.83 -23.08
CA THR A 175 -12.87 -24.22 -23.52
C THR A 175 -11.54 -24.38 -24.28
N PRO A 176 -10.86 -25.53 -24.14
CA PRO A 176 -9.52 -25.76 -24.64
C PRO A 176 -9.50 -26.32 -26.08
N GLU A 177 -8.36 -26.15 -26.74
CA GLU A 177 -8.03 -26.73 -28.04
C GLU A 177 -7.97 -28.28 -27.97
N GLU A 178 -8.57 -28.93 -28.97
CA GLU A 178 -8.19 -30.26 -29.50
C GLU A 178 -7.83 -30.13 -30.98
#